data_AF-A0AAW7WTS0-F1
#
_entry.id   AF-A0AAW7WTS0-F1
#
_cell.length_a   1.000
_cell.length_b   1.000
_cell.length_c   1.000
_cell.angle_alpha   90.00
_cell.angle_beta   90.00
_cell.angle_gamma   90.00
#
_symmetry.space_group_name_H-M   'P 1'
#
loop_
_entity.id
_entity.type
_entity.pdbx_description
1 polymer ?
#
loop_
_entity_poly.entity_id
_entity_poly.type
_entity_poly.pdbx_seq_one_letter_code
_entity_poly.pdbx_strand_id
1 'polypeptide(L)'
;MNRFGIELGKLMENHLSDILFSERSNREHIHLYRVDNYWVAFERSAFHLCHIYTKSVINAMKVFRVPLPIVVTSVEDREMPFAVGDMECMKRTFVERIYKTGKPVDGKSFNEWHYQNTIVFQDTGYRRS
;
A
#
# COMPACT_ATOMS: atom_id res chain seq x y z
N MET A 1 -10.13 -10.82 -18.49
CA MET A 1 -8.97 -9.98 -18.10
C MET A 1 -9.25 -9.45 -16.69
N ASN A 2 -8.30 -9.59 -15.76
CA ASN A 2 -8.46 -9.10 -14.39
C ASN A 2 -8.44 -7.55 -14.39
N ARG A 3 -9.59 -6.90 -14.14
CA ARG A 3 -9.73 -5.44 -14.16
C ARG A 3 -8.83 -4.76 -13.13
N PHE A 4 -8.71 -5.36 -11.94
CA PHE A 4 -7.83 -4.89 -10.88
C PHE A 4 -6.39 -4.70 -11.37
N GLY A 5 -5.82 -5.70 -12.06
CA GLY A 5 -4.44 -5.62 -12.55
C GLY A 5 -4.22 -4.53 -13.60
N ILE A 6 -5.21 -4.29 -14.47
CA ILE A 6 -5.14 -3.23 -15.50
C ILE A 6 -5.20 -1.85 -14.85
N GLU A 7 -6.14 -1.65 -13.92
CA GLU A 7 -6.29 -0.35 -13.25
C GLU A 7 -5.15 -0.06 -12.29
N LEU A 8 -4.63 -1.08 -11.59
CA LEU A 8 -3.43 -0.94 -10.77
C LEU A 8 -2.22 -0.55 -11.63
N GLY A 9 -2.05 -1.22 -12.77
CA GLY A 9 -0.99 -0.90 -13.74
C GLY A 9 -1.07 0.55 -14.20
N LYS A 10 -2.27 1.05 -14.55
CA LYS A 10 -2.49 2.45 -14.94
C LYS A 10 -2.21 3.44 -13.80
N LEU A 11 -2.64 3.14 -12.58
CA LEU A 11 -2.37 3.98 -11.42
C LEU A 11 -0.85 4.12 -11.21
N MET A 12 -0.13 3.00 -11.28
CA MET A 12 1.31 2.97 -11.07
C MET A 12 2.07 3.65 -12.21
N GLU A 13 1.65 3.45 -13.46
CA GLU A 13 2.28 4.10 -14.62
C GLU A 13 2.22 5.63 -14.53
N ASN A 14 1.12 6.18 -14.03
CA ASN A 14 0.90 7.63 -14.01
C ASN A 14 1.33 8.31 -12.70
N HIS A 15 1.26 7.62 -11.55
CA HIS A 15 1.35 8.27 -10.23
C HIS A 15 2.33 7.61 -9.25
N LEU A 16 3.00 6.50 -9.60
CA LEU A 16 3.81 5.76 -8.63
C LEU A 16 4.91 6.60 -7.99
N SER A 17 5.61 7.44 -8.76
CA SER A 17 6.69 8.28 -8.22
C SER A 17 6.20 9.23 -7.13
N ASP A 18 5.05 9.87 -7.35
CA ASP A 18 4.45 10.82 -6.40
C ASP A 18 3.93 10.09 -5.16
N ILE A 19 3.31 8.92 -5.36
CA ILE A 19 2.85 8.05 -4.27
C ILE A 19 4.03 7.65 -3.39
N LEU A 20 5.09 7.08 -3.96
CA LEU A 20 6.27 6.66 -3.19
C LEU A 20 6.99 7.84 -2.51
N PHE A 21 7.01 9.00 -3.15
CA PHE A 21 7.56 10.22 -2.54
C PHE A 21 6.77 10.64 -1.30
N SER A 22 5.43 10.66 -1.38
CA SER A 22 4.56 10.97 -0.23
C SER A 22 4.68 9.93 0.89
N GLU A 23 4.77 8.65 0.54
CA GLU A 23 4.83 7.55 1.50
C GLU A 23 6.15 7.51 2.28
N ARG A 24 7.24 8.05 1.74
CA ARG A 24 8.54 8.06 2.42
C ARG A 24 8.50 8.74 3.79
N SER A 25 7.75 9.84 3.90
CA SER A 25 7.63 10.63 5.14
C SER A 25 6.26 10.48 5.82
N ASN A 26 5.31 9.77 5.20
CA ASN A 26 3.97 9.57 5.75
C ASN A 26 4.00 8.70 7.02
N ARG A 27 3.82 9.31 8.20
CA ARG A 27 3.75 8.56 9.46
C ARG A 27 2.33 8.43 10.01
N GLU A 28 1.42 9.30 9.61
CA GLU A 28 0.19 9.53 10.36
C GLU A 28 -1.08 9.39 9.51
N HIS A 29 -0.96 9.03 8.23
CA HIS A 29 -2.10 8.92 7.33
C HIS A 29 -2.15 7.57 6.63
N ILE A 30 -3.35 7.16 6.23
CA ILE A 30 -3.59 6.07 5.29
C ILE A 30 -4.11 6.70 4.00
N HIS A 31 -3.28 6.69 2.97
CA HIS A 31 -3.64 7.06 1.61
C HIS A 31 -4.19 5.83 0.89
N LEU A 32 -5.38 5.96 0.32
CA LEU A 32 -6.09 4.91 -0.39
C LEU A 32 -6.44 5.38 -1.79
N TYR A 33 -6.03 4.60 -2.78
CA TYR A 33 -6.29 4.86 -4.20
C TYR A 33 -7.27 3.85 -4.75
N ARG A 34 -8.24 4.32 -5.53
CA ARG A 34 -9.26 3.48 -6.15
C ARG A 34 -8.64 2.64 -7.26
N VAL A 35 -8.88 1.33 -7.22
CA VAL A 35 -8.50 0.38 -8.27
C VAL A 35 -9.63 -0.64 -8.45
N ASP A 36 -10.38 -0.55 -9.55
CA ASP A 36 -11.59 -1.32 -9.86
C ASP A 36 -12.55 -1.30 -8.66
N ASN A 37 -12.83 -2.45 -8.03
CA ASN A 37 -13.66 -2.56 -6.83
C ASN A 37 -12.88 -2.61 -5.52
N TYR A 38 -11.62 -2.17 -5.53
CA TYR A 38 -10.72 -2.17 -4.39
C TYR A 38 -10.23 -0.76 -4.06
N TRP A 39 -9.71 -0.62 -2.84
CA TRP A 39 -8.89 0.48 -2.37
C TRP A 39 -7.50 -0.05 -2.06
N VAL A 40 -6.49 0.59 -2.61
CA VAL A 40 -5.09 0.17 -2.51
C VAL A 40 -4.29 1.21 -1.74
N ALA A 41 -3.56 0.76 -0.74
CA ALA A 41 -2.57 1.51 0.00
C ALA A 41 -1.16 1.04 -0.40
N PHE A 42 -0.18 1.94 -0.32
CA PHE A 42 1.23 1.65 -0.60
C PHE A 42 2.05 1.82 0.67
N GLU A 43 3.16 1.08 0.79
CA GLU A 43 4.22 1.32 1.76
C GLU A 43 3.73 1.54 3.21
N ARG A 44 3.87 2.76 3.78
CA ARG A 44 3.52 3.05 5.17
C ARG A 44 2.00 3.06 5.38
N SER A 45 1.24 3.53 4.41
CA SER A 45 -0.22 3.39 4.39
C SER A 45 -0.61 1.91 4.34
N ALA A 46 0.10 1.08 3.57
CA ALA A 46 -0.13 -0.36 3.48
C ALA A 46 0.13 -1.07 4.81
N PHE A 47 1.22 -0.69 5.49
CA PHE A 47 1.55 -1.13 6.84
C PHE A 47 0.43 -0.78 7.82
N HIS A 48 0.02 0.49 7.88
CA HIS A 48 -1.06 0.90 8.78
C HIS A 48 -2.35 0.14 8.54
N LEU A 49 -2.78 0.06 7.27
CA LEU A 49 -4.02 -0.60 6.90
C LEU A 49 -4.06 -2.07 7.33
N CYS A 50 -2.98 -2.82 7.10
CA CYS A 50 -2.96 -4.24 7.47
C CYS A 50 -2.89 -4.48 8.98
N HIS A 51 -2.37 -3.52 9.75
CA HIS A 51 -2.31 -3.61 11.21
C HIS A 51 -3.65 -3.26 11.87
N ILE A 52 -4.47 -2.41 11.25
CA ILE A 52 -5.79 -2.07 11.77
C ILE A 52 -6.90 -2.96 11.23
N TYR A 53 -6.68 -3.60 10.08
CA TYR A 53 -7.70 -4.37 9.39
C TYR A 53 -7.16 -5.68 8.79
N THR A 54 -7.46 -6.78 9.49
CA THR A 54 -6.88 -8.11 9.23
C THR A 54 -7.36 -8.80 7.95
N LYS A 55 -8.51 -8.40 7.39
CA LYS A 55 -9.01 -8.93 6.11
C LYS A 55 -8.37 -8.27 4.89
N SER A 56 -7.50 -7.28 5.09
CA SER A 56 -6.77 -6.69 3.98
C SER A 56 -5.78 -7.67 3.36
N VAL A 57 -5.55 -7.54 2.05
CA VAL A 57 -4.66 -8.44 1.30
C VAL A 57 -3.36 -7.71 1.01
N ILE A 58 -2.26 -8.23 1.56
CA ILE A 58 -0.91 -7.72 1.35
C ILE A 58 -0.28 -8.38 0.13
N ASN A 59 0.33 -7.60 -0.75
CA ASN A 59 1.11 -8.07 -1.89
C ASN A 59 2.40 -7.27 -2.00
N ALA A 60 3.51 -7.93 -2.33
CA ALA A 60 4.75 -7.27 -2.68
C ALA A 60 5.05 -7.49 -4.16
N MET A 61 5.64 -6.50 -4.83
CA MET A 61 5.92 -6.57 -6.26
C MET A 61 7.18 -5.81 -6.65
N LYS A 62 7.86 -6.30 -7.69
CA LYS A 62 8.98 -5.60 -8.32
C LYS A 62 8.48 -4.78 -9.49
N VAL A 63 8.69 -3.47 -9.41
CA VAL A 63 8.27 -2.53 -10.46
C VAL A 63 9.48 -2.05 -11.25
N PHE A 64 9.34 -1.97 -12.57
CA PHE A 64 10.38 -1.45 -13.44
C PHE A 64 10.77 -0.02 -13.03
N ARG A 65 12.08 0.28 -13.01
CA ARG A 65 12.67 1.57 -12.56
C ARG A 65 12.52 1.90 -11.06
N VAL A 66 11.89 1.04 -10.25
CA VAL A 66 11.90 1.20 -8.79
C VAL A 66 12.99 0.31 -8.19
N PRO A 67 14.00 0.89 -7.49
CA PRO A 67 15.20 0.16 -7.07
C PRO A 67 14.89 -0.92 -6.04
N LEU A 68 13.91 -0.69 -5.17
CA LEU A 68 13.45 -1.65 -4.17
C LEU A 68 12.07 -2.22 -4.57
N PRO A 69 11.74 -3.47 -4.21
CA PRO A 69 10.36 -3.94 -4.29
C PRO A 69 9.44 -3.05 -3.46
N ILE A 70 8.19 -2.92 -3.87
CA ILE A 70 7.17 -2.16 -3.15
C ILE A 70 6.18 -3.11 -2.51
N VAL A 71 5.57 -2.68 -1.40
CA VAL A 71 4.49 -3.42 -0.74
C VAL A 71 3.19 -2.64 -0.87
N VAL A 72 2.13 -3.33 -1.25
CA VAL A 72 0.77 -2.79 -1.32
C VAL A 72 -0.17 -3.61 -0.47
N THR A 73 -1.18 -2.94 0.08
CA THR A 73 -2.29 -3.59 0.79
C THR A 73 -3.59 -3.18 0.10
N SER A 74 -4.49 -4.14 -0.10
CA SER A 74 -5.78 -3.88 -0.76
C SER A 74 -6.95 -4.32 0.10
N VAL A 75 -8.06 -3.58 0.00
CA VAL A 75 -9.33 -3.86 0.67
C VAL A 75 -10.45 -3.67 -0.35
N GLU A 76 -11.46 -4.54 -0.32
CA GLU A 76 -12.64 -4.39 -1.16
C GLU A 76 -13.48 -3.18 -0.76
N ASP A 77 -14.10 -2.49 -1.73
CA ASP A 77 -14.91 -1.29 -1.45
C ASP A 77 -16.03 -1.55 -0.44
N ARG A 78 -16.65 -2.73 -0.49
CA ARG A 78 -17.68 -3.14 0.48
C ARG A 78 -17.16 -3.28 1.91
N GLU A 79 -15.87 -3.56 2.07
CA GLU A 79 -15.23 -3.73 3.37
C GLU A 79 -14.70 -2.39 3.94
N MET A 80 -14.64 -1.33 3.13
CA MET A 80 -14.13 -0.02 3.55
C MET A 80 -14.75 0.52 4.84
N PRO A 81 -16.10 0.49 5.05
CA PRO A 81 -16.69 0.98 6.28
C PRO A 81 -16.14 0.29 7.54
N PHE A 82 -15.74 -0.98 7.44
CA PHE A 82 -15.14 -1.73 8.54
C PHE A 82 -13.63 -1.48 8.66
N ALA A 83 -12.95 -1.28 7.54
CA ALA A 83 -11.50 -1.05 7.52
C ALA A 83 -11.10 0.30 8.12
N VAL A 84 -11.90 1.35 7.87
CA VAL A 84 -11.61 2.68 8.42
C VAL A 84 -12.41 3.00 9.67
N GLY A 85 -13.55 2.32 9.91
CA GLY A 85 -14.37 2.54 11.10
C GLY A 85 -14.60 4.03 11.40
N ASP A 86 -14.22 4.44 12.61
CA ASP A 86 -14.37 5.82 13.12
C ASP A 86 -13.13 6.71 12.87
N MET A 87 -12.22 6.33 11.97
CA MET A 87 -11.04 7.13 11.65
C MET A 87 -11.43 8.51 11.09
N GLU A 88 -10.68 9.54 11.49
CA GLU A 88 -10.85 10.90 10.98
C GLU A 88 -10.56 10.94 9.47
N CYS A 89 -11.57 11.32 8.70
CA CYS A 89 -11.50 11.41 7.25
C CYS A 89 -11.00 12.79 6.81
N MET A 90 -9.76 12.86 6.33
CA MET A 90 -9.14 14.10 5.85
C MET A 90 -9.53 14.43 4.41
N LYS A 91 -9.70 13.39 3.57
CA LYS A 91 -10.09 13.52 2.16
C LYS A 91 -10.94 12.33 1.75
N ARG A 92 -12.06 12.58 1.07
CA ARG A 92 -12.92 11.51 0.52
C ARG A 92 -13.39 11.85 -0.88
N THR A 93 -12.76 11.25 -1.87
CA THR A 93 -13.16 11.36 -3.28
C THR A 93 -13.45 9.98 -3.85
N PHE A 94 -13.86 9.93 -5.12
CA PHE A 94 -14.08 8.68 -5.84
C PHE A 94 -12.79 7.93 -6.18
N VAL A 95 -11.66 8.65 -6.29
CA VAL A 95 -10.38 8.09 -6.74
C VAL A 95 -9.34 8.00 -5.63
N GLU A 96 -9.48 8.81 -4.59
CA GLU A 96 -8.54 8.91 -3.48
C GLU A 96 -9.26 9.19 -2.17
N ARG A 97 -8.83 8.52 -1.10
CA ARG A 97 -9.26 8.79 0.28
C ARG A 97 -8.04 8.87 1.19
N ILE A 98 -8.10 9.75 2.19
CA ILE A 98 -7.03 9.93 3.17
C ILE A 98 -7.66 9.94 4.55
N TYR A 99 -7.18 9.05 5.41
CA TYR A 99 -7.62 8.93 6.80
C TYR A 99 -6.45 9.15 7.74
N LYS A 100 -6.69 9.84 8.86
CA LYS A 100 -5.66 10.06 9.88
C LYS A 100 -5.60 8.84 10.81
N THR A 101 -4.39 8.36 11.05
CA THR A 101 -4.10 7.31 12.02
C THR A 101 -3.88 7.92 13.39
N GLY A 102 -4.43 7.30 14.43
CA GLY A 102 -4.23 7.76 15.81
C GLY A 102 -2.84 7.48 16.38
N LYS A 103 -2.01 6.68 15.71
CA LYS A 103 -0.65 6.32 16.14
C LYS A 103 0.33 6.44 14.96
N PRO A 104 1.41 7.23 15.08
CA PRO A 104 2.40 7.34 14.02
C PRO A 104 3.12 6.00 13.74
N VAL A 105 3.52 5.76 12.48
CA VAL A 105 4.35 4.60 12.11
C VAL A 105 5.73 4.68 12.77
N ASP A 106 6.07 3.70 13.59
CA ASP A 106 7.45 3.48 14.02
C ASP A 106 8.31 2.99 12.85
N GLY A 107 9.47 3.65 12.64
CA GLY A 107 10.35 3.36 11.52
C GLY A 107 10.93 1.94 11.57
N LYS A 108 11.22 1.41 12.76
CA LYS A 108 11.82 0.08 12.91
C LYS A 108 10.79 -1.01 12.62
N SER A 109 9.58 -0.90 13.19
CA SER A 109 8.48 -1.82 12.91
C SER A 109 8.12 -1.86 11.42
N PHE A 110 8.07 -0.69 10.77
CA PHE A 110 7.83 -0.61 9.33
C PHE A 110 8.92 -1.31 8.52
N ASN A 111 10.20 -1.01 8.81
CA ASN A 111 11.31 -1.59 8.05
C ASN A 111 11.36 -3.12 8.18
N GLU A 112 11.11 -3.65 9.39
CA GLU A 112 11.04 -5.09 9.62
C GLU A 112 9.89 -5.72 8.83
N TRP A 113 8.68 -5.16 8.96
CA TRP A 113 7.52 -5.64 8.20
C TRP A 113 7.75 -5.59 6.69
N HIS A 114 8.33 -4.52 6.18
CA HIS A 114 8.62 -4.36 4.77
C HIS A 114 9.65 -5.39 4.30
N TYR A 115 10.71 -5.62 5.08
CA TYR A 115 11.70 -6.66 4.78
C TYR A 115 11.06 -8.05 4.68
N GLN A 116 10.24 -8.43 5.66
CA GLN A 116 9.56 -9.73 5.66
C GLN A 116 8.67 -9.93 4.42
N ASN A 117 7.97 -8.88 3.97
CA ASN A 117 7.12 -8.95 2.78
C ASN A 117 7.90 -8.92 1.45
N THR A 118 9.16 -8.50 1.46
CA THR A 118 9.96 -8.32 0.23
C THR A 118 11.15 -9.27 0.10
N ILE A 119 11.39 -10.14 1.10
CA ILE A 119 12.53 -11.06 1.14
C ILE A 119 12.62 -11.97 -0.09
N VAL A 120 11.47 -12.38 -0.65
CA VAL A 120 11.41 -13.23 -1.86
C VAL A 120 12.07 -12.59 -3.08
N PHE A 121 12.15 -11.26 -3.14
CA PHE A 121 12.81 -10.54 -4.23
C PHE A 121 14.32 -10.34 -4.01
N GLN A 122 14.85 -10.73 -2.85
CA GLN A 122 16.27 -10.60 -2.51
C GLN A 122 17.03 -11.91 -2.77
N ASP A 123 16.40 -13.07 -2.59
CA ASP A 123 17.02 -14.39 -2.76
C ASP A 123 17.25 -14.81 -4.22
N THR A 124 16.76 -14.05 -5.21
CA THR A 124 17.05 -14.30 -6.63
C THR A 124 18.49 -13.98 -7.04
N GLY A 125 19.35 -13.58 -6.10
CA GLY A 125 20.77 -13.26 -6.31
C GLY A 125 21.77 -14.39 -6.07
N TYR A 126 21.37 -15.59 -5.62
CA TYR A 126 22.32 -16.67 -5.27
C TYR A 126 22.04 -17.99 -5.98
N ARG A 127 22.02 -17.97 -7.32
CA ARG A 127 22.30 -19.14 -8.19
C ARG A 127 22.80 -18.64 -9.55
N ARG A 128 24.05 -18.20 -9.59
CA ARG A 128 24.86 -18.30 -10.81
C ARG A 128 25.96 -19.30 -10.51
N SER A 129 25.75 -20.51 -11.03
CA SER A 129 26.77 -21.53 -11.27
C SER A 129 27.93 -20.97 -12.06
#